data_AF-A0A8T3X1Y8-F1
#
_entry.id   AF-A0A8T3X1Y8-F1
#
_cell.length_a   1.000
_cell.length_b   1.000
_cell.length_c   1.000
_cell.angle_alpha   90.00
_cell.angle_beta   90.00
_cell.angle_gamma   90.00
#
_symmetry.space_group_name_H-M   'P 1'
#
loop_
_entity.id
_entity.type
_entity.pdbx_description
1 polymer ?
#
loop_
_entity_poly.entity_id
_entity_poly.type
_entity_poly.pdbx_seq_one_letter_code
_entity_poly.pdbx_strand_id
1 'polypeptide(L)' 'MLFLAMKYSKHAREQMVARGISEKDVEEGIRRGSKELQKPNKILSYYKYFCVVYKKIGEDNYVITVKPR' A
#
# COMPACT_ATOMS: atom_id res chain seq x y z
N MET A 1 -1.04 -19.00 7.63
CA MET A 1 -0.96 -17.92 6.64
C MET A 1 -1.74 -16.75 7.22
N LEU A 2 -1.06 -15.73 7.75
CA LEU A 2 -1.72 -14.55 8.32
C LEU A 2 -2.14 -13.65 7.15
N PHE A 3 -3.44 -13.57 6.87
CA PHE A 3 -3.98 -12.58 5.93
C PHE A 3 -3.76 -11.19 6.50
N LEU A 4 -3.11 -10.30 5.75
CA LEU A 4 -3.08 -8.88 6.07
C LEU A 4 -4.48 -8.30 5.84
N ALA A 5 -5.10 -7.79 6.88
CA ALA A 5 -6.34 -7.04 6.74
C ALA A 5 -6.05 -5.73 5.98
N MET A 6 -6.61 -5.61 4.77
CA MET A 6 -6.37 -4.49 3.86
C MET A 6 -7.69 -3.79 3.52
N LYS A 7 -7.69 -2.48 3.68
CA LYS A 7 -8.76 -1.58 3.23
C LYS A 7 -8.18 -0.61 2.22
N TYR A 8 -8.97 -0.23 1.24
CA TYR A 8 -8.51 0.60 0.13
C TYR A 8 -9.39 1.84 0.01
N SER A 9 -8.76 3.00 -0.21
CA SER A 9 -9.50 4.16 -0.69
C SER A 9 -9.99 3.93 -2.13
N LYS A 10 -11.04 4.66 -2.55
CA LYS A 10 -11.48 4.68 -3.95
C LYS A 10 -10.33 5.05 -4.89
N HIS A 11 -9.56 6.07 -4.52
CA HIS A 11 -8.41 6.52 -5.27
C HIS A 11 -7.33 5.44 -5.41
N ALA A 12 -7.04 4.67 -4.36
CA ALA A 12 -6.08 3.57 -4.42
C ALA A 12 -6.51 2.50 -5.43
N ARG A 13 -7.79 2.10 -5.41
CA ARG A 13 -8.36 1.14 -6.37
C ARG A 13 -8.21 1.62 -7.81
N GLU A 14 -8.52 2.89 -8.07
CA GLU A 14 -8.34 3.50 -9.39
C GLU A 14 -6.87 3.49 -9.83
N GLN A 15 -5.94 3.89 -8.94
CA GLN A 15 -4.52 3.91 -9.25
C GLN A 15 -3.94 2.51 -9.47
N MET A 16 -4.45 1.49 -8.76
CA MET A 16 -4.09 0.08 -8.95
C MET A 16 -4.49 -0.41 -10.33
N VAL A 17 -5.75 -0.20 -10.73
CA VAL A 17 -6.27 -0.59 -12.05
C VAL A 17 -5.48 0.10 -13.17
N ALA A 18 -5.27 1.42 -13.06
CA ALA A 18 -4.54 2.20 -14.05
C ALA A 18 -3.08 1.76 -14.23
N ARG A 19 -2.51 1.03 -13.27
CA ARG A 19 -1.10 0.60 -13.27
C ARG A 19 -0.92 -0.91 -13.34
N GLY A 20 -2.00 -1.68 -13.45
CA GLY A 20 -1.94 -3.14 -13.42
C GLY A 20 -1.35 -3.69 -12.12
N ILE A 21 -1.59 -3.04 -10.98
CA ILE A 21 -1.09 -3.47 -9.67
C ILE A 21 -2.20 -4.28 -8.97
N SER A 22 -1.93 -5.55 -8.70
CA SER A 22 -2.87 -6.44 -8.02
C SER A 22 -2.90 -6.23 -6.51
N GLU A 23 -3.94 -6.72 -5.82
CA GLU A 23 -3.96 -6.73 -4.34
C GLU A 23 -2.77 -7.52 -3.77
N LYS A 24 -2.37 -8.62 -4.42
CA LYS A 24 -1.20 -9.42 -4.03
C LYS A 24 0.11 -8.63 -4.14
N ASP A 25 0.24 -7.78 -5.16
CA ASP A 25 1.40 -6.90 -5.28
C ASP A 25 1.42 -5.84 -4.17
N VAL A 26 0.26 -5.31 -3.79
CA VAL A 26 0.15 -4.37 -2.66
C VAL A 26 0.51 -5.06 -1.35
N GLU A 27 0.01 -6.27 -1.11
CA GLU A 27 0.32 -7.07 0.08
C GLU A 27 1.83 -7.34 0.18
N GLU A 28 2.45 -7.81 -0.90
CA GLU A 28 3.90 -7.99 -0.97
C GLU A 28 4.65 -6.68 -0.79
N GLY A 29 4.13 -5.59 -1.34
CA GLY A 29 4.67 -4.24 -1.19
C GLY A 29 4.67 -3.79 0.27
N ILE A 30 3.61 -4.05 1.02
CA ILE A 30 3.53 -3.76 2.47
C ILE A 30 4.47 -4.68 3.25
N ARG A 31 4.50 -5.98 2.93
CA ARG A 31 5.28 -6.98 3.66
C ARG A 31 6.79 -6.82 3.48
N ARG A 32 7.24 -6.65 2.23
CA ARG A 32 8.66 -6.72 1.84
C ARG A 32 9.26 -5.39 1.42
N GLY A 33 8.44 -4.41 1.09
CA GLY A 33 8.93 -3.10 0.65
C GLY A 33 9.70 -2.36 1.74
N SER A 34 10.67 -1.56 1.31
CA SER A 34 11.43 -0.64 2.18
C SER A 34 10.49 0.45 2.67
N LYS A 35 10.49 0.72 3.98
CA LYS A 35 9.51 1.59 4.64
C LYS A 35 10.10 2.93 5.02
N GLU A 36 9.38 3.99 4.68
CA GLU A 36 9.64 5.35 5.13
C GLU A 36 8.39 5.87 5.85
N LEU A 37 8.60 6.53 7.00
CA LEU A 37 7.53 7.19 7.75
C LEU A 37 7.35 8.62 7.25
N GLN A 38 6.19 8.92 6.68
CA GLN A 38 5.79 10.27 6.32
C GLN A 38 4.82 10.81 7.37
N LYS A 39 5.22 11.90 8.03
CA LYS A 39 4.40 12.59 9.03
C LYS A 39 3.06 13.04 8.41
N PRO A 40 1.93 12.96 9.14
CA PRO A 40 1.83 12.59 10.56
C PRO A 40 1.79 11.08 10.83
N ASN A 41 1.31 10.23 9.91
CA ASN A 41 1.07 8.81 10.19
C ASN A 41 0.98 7.92 8.93
N LYS A 42 1.63 8.32 7.85
CA LYS A 42 1.67 7.56 6.59
C LYS A 42 2.95 6.74 6.53
N ILE A 43 2.84 5.56 5.94
CA ILE A 43 3.96 4.70 5.60
C ILE A 43 4.03 4.63 4.09
N LEU A 44 5.20 4.98 3.55
CA LEU A 44 5.54 4.75 2.16
C LEU A 44 6.32 3.45 2.12
N SER A 45 5.80 2.45 1.40
CA SER A 45 6.48 1.17 1.21
C SER A 45 6.86 1.00 -0.25
N TYR A 46 8.15 1.11 -0.52
CA TYR A 46 8.73 1.05 -1.85
C TYR A 46 9.00 -0.40 -2.25
N TYR A 47 8.42 -0.84 -3.37
CA TYR A 47 8.53 -2.22 -3.85
C TYR A 47 8.50 -2.28 -5.38
N LYS A 48 9.48 -2.98 -5.97
CA LYS A 48 9.69 -3.04 -7.43
C LYS A 48 9.69 -1.61 -8.02
N TYR A 49 8.77 -1.32 -8.94
CA TYR A 49 8.60 -0.05 -9.66
C TYR A 49 7.55 0.89 -9.04
N PHE A 50 6.99 0.56 -7.86
CA PHE A 50 5.93 1.36 -7.24
C PHE A 50 6.15 1.56 -5.73
N CYS A 51 5.32 2.43 -5.16
CA CYS A 51 5.27 2.75 -3.75
C CYS A 51 3.81 2.64 -3.28
N VAL A 52 3.58 1.82 -2.26
CA VAL A 52 2.30 1.75 -1.55
C VAL A 52 2.31 2.81 -0.46
N VAL A 53 1.34 3.72 -0.49
CA VAL A 53 1.13 4.70 0.58
C VAL A 53 -0.05 4.26 1.40
N TYR A 54 0.17 3.98 2.68
CA TYR A 54 -0.89 3.48 3.57
C TYR A 54 -0.72 4.05 4.98
N LYS A 55 -1.74 3.88 5.81
CA LYS A 55 -1.67 4.10 7.26
C LYS A 55 -2.24 2.89 7.99
N LYS A 56 -1.78 2.64 9.20
CA LYS A 56 -2.38 1.61 10.07
C LYS A 56 -3.56 2.20 10.83
N ILE A 57 -4.68 1.48 10.86
CA ILE A 57 -5.86 1.82 11.66
C ILE A 57 -6.26 0.56 12.42
N GLY A 58 -5.90 0.49 13.71
CA GLY A 58 -6.01 -0.76 14.46
C GLY A 58 -5.17 -1.86 13.80
N GLU A 59 -5.80 -2.97 13.44
CA GLU A 59 -5.17 -4.11 12.76
C GLU A 59 -5.18 -3.97 11.23
N ASP A 60 -5.93 -3.01 10.68
CA ASP A 60 -6.05 -2.81 9.24
C ASP A 60 -4.92 -1.97 8.66
N ASN A 61 -4.48 -2.33 7.46
CA ASN A 61 -3.67 -1.47 6.61
C ASN A 61 -4.59 -0.74 5.63
N TYR A 62 -4.79 0.56 5.87
CA TYR A 62 -5.60 1.41 5.00
C TYR A 62 -4.73 2.01 3.89
N VAL A 63 -4.84 1.44 2.70
CA VAL A 63 -4.12 1.86 1.48
C VAL A 63 -4.75 3.13 0.93
N ILE A 64 -3.96 4.20 0.93
CA ILE A 64 -4.37 5.54 0.50
C ILE A 64 -4.18 5.68 -1.01
N THR A 65 -3.03 5.23 -1.53
CA THR A 65 -2.73 5.23 -2.96
C THR A 65 -1.58 4.27 -3.30
N VAL A 66 -1.43 3.96 -4.58
CA VAL A 66 -0.22 3.36 -5.16
C VAL A 66 0.32 4.33 -6.20
N LYS A 67 1.62 4.65 -6.12
CA LYS A 67 2.29 5.58 -7.03
C LYS A 67 3.56 4.97 -7.62
N PRO A 68 4.06 5.44 -8.77
CA PRO A 68 5.40 5.10 -9.22
C PRO A 68 6.44 5.43 -8.15
N ARG A 69 7.52 4.64 -8.10
CA ARG A 69 8.64 4.87 -7.18
C ARG A 69 9.24 6.25 -7.40
#